data_AF-A0A968F7P6-F1
#
_entry.id   AF-A0A968F7P6-F1
#
_cell.length_a   1.000
_cell.length_b   1.000
_cell.length_c   1.000
_cell.angle_alpha   90.00
_cell.angle_beta   90.00
_cell.angle_gamma   90.00
#
_symmetry.space_group_name_H-M   'P 1'
#
loop_
_entity.id
_entity.type
_entity.pdbx_description
1 polymer ?
#
loop_
_entity_poly.entity_id
_entity_poly.type
_entity_poly.pdbx_seq_one_letter_code
_entity_poly.pdbx_strand_id
1 'polypeptide(L)'
;DVDKISGLPHYHTFPRQKIIDLLQGLHLENIEIMEYDEDKDLSDDKETMSFLLNATDDYLSRIKDRLEHRDLHKCGLELKERLIKTGISWAKGIAVWGEKA
;
A
#
# COMPACT_ATOMS: atom_id res chain seq x y z
N ASP A 1 -10.51 -0.34 8.60
CA ASP A 1 -11.86 -0.28 8.00
C ASP A 1 -12.06 -1.51 7.14
N VAL A 2 -13.28 -2.00 6.98
CA VAL A 2 -13.57 -3.02 5.95
C VAL A 2 -14.13 -2.30 4.73
N ASP A 3 -13.42 -2.40 3.61
CA ASP A 3 -13.92 -1.82 2.36
C ASP A 3 -15.19 -2.57 1.93
N LYS A 4 -16.29 -1.83 1.75
CA LYS A 4 -17.62 -2.40 1.53
C LYS A 4 -17.78 -3.07 0.16
N ILE A 5 -16.87 -2.82 -0.79
CA ILE A 5 -16.94 -3.32 -2.17
C ILE A 5 -16.10 -4.60 -2.31
N SER A 6 -14.96 -4.64 -1.64
CA SER A 6 -14.00 -5.75 -1.64
C SER A 6 -14.20 -6.75 -0.51
N GLY A 7 -14.79 -6.34 0.61
CA GLY A 7 -14.87 -7.13 1.83
C GLY A 7 -13.51 -7.33 2.52
N LEU A 8 -12.45 -6.67 2.05
CA LEU A 8 -11.12 -6.82 2.61
C LEU A 8 -10.93 -5.90 3.82
N PRO A 9 -10.31 -6.39 4.91
CA PRO A 9 -9.90 -5.54 6.02
C PRO A 9 -8.72 -4.66 5.58
N HIS A 10 -8.95 -3.35 5.47
CA HIS A 10 -7.88 -2.36 5.45
C HIS A 10 -7.38 -2.15 6.88
N TYR A 11 -6.15 -2.62 7.11
CA TYR A 11 -5.38 -2.22 8.27
C TYR A 11 -4.94 -0.78 8.04
N HIS A 12 -5.57 0.16 8.74
CA HIS A 12 -5.15 1.55 8.74
C HIS A 12 -3.71 1.62 9.23
N THR A 13 -2.78 1.98 8.35
CA THR A 13 -1.42 2.31 8.76
C THR A 13 -1.47 3.66 9.48
N PHE A 14 -0.77 3.78 10.60
CA PHE A 14 -0.70 5.06 11.29
C PHE A 14 0.11 6.05 10.43
N PRO A 15 -0.33 7.31 10.31
CA PRO A 15 0.50 8.35 9.69
C PRO A 15 1.87 8.42 10.36
N ARG A 16 2.93 8.66 9.58
CA ARG A 16 4.33 8.77 10.06
C ARG A 16 4.45 9.59 11.36
N GLN A 17 3.85 10.78 11.37
CA GLN A 17 3.92 11.66 12.53
C GLN A 17 3.30 11.02 13.78
N LYS A 18 2.18 10.32 13.63
CA LYS A 18 1.51 9.64 14.74
C LYS A 18 2.36 8.49 15.32
N ILE A 19 3.14 7.80 14.50
CA ILE A 19 4.10 6.78 14.97
C ILE A 19 5.22 7.45 15.77
N ILE A 20 5.79 8.54 15.26
CA ILE A 20 6.85 9.31 15.94
C ILE A 20 6.34 9.86 17.28
N ASP A 21 5.15 10.42 17.32
CA ASP A 21 4.55 10.99 18.54
C ASP A 21 4.33 9.90 19.61
N LEU A 22 3.91 8.68 19.20
CA LEU A 22 3.78 7.53 20.11
C LEU A 22 5.13 7.13 20.72
N LEU A 23 6.20 7.18 19.93
CA LEU A 23 7.55 6.81 20.37
C LEU A 23 8.17 7.85 21.31
N GLN A 24 7.93 9.13 21.06
CA GLN A 24 8.35 10.20 21.98
C GLN A 24 7.71 10.04 23.37
N GLY A 25 6.48 9.52 23.44
CA GLY A 25 5.80 9.21 24.69
C GLY A 25 6.43 8.08 25.52
N LEU A 26 7.38 7.31 24.96
CA LEU A 26 8.06 6.20 25.65
C LEU A 26 9.29 6.64 26.47
N HIS A 27 9.66 7.92 26.44
CA HIS A 27 10.82 8.48 27.16
C HIS A 27 12.12 7.69 26.95
N LEU A 28 12.36 7.23 25.72
CA LEU A 28 13.57 6.52 25.33
C LEU A 28 14.75 7.51 25.28
N GLU A 29 15.92 7.10 25.75
CA GLU A 29 17.10 7.99 25.80
C GLU A 29 17.72 8.20 24.41
N ASN A 30 17.69 7.17 23.57
CA ASN A 30 18.14 7.23 22.18
C ASN A 30 17.03 6.65 21.28
N ILE A 31 16.60 7.43 20.29
CA ILE A 31 15.68 6.99 19.24
C ILE A 31 16.39 7.16 17.90
N GLU A 32 16.66 6.06 17.22
CA GLU A 32 17.13 6.08 15.83
C GLU A 32 15.96 5.74 14.91
N ILE A 33 15.59 6.69 14.05
CA ILE A 33 14.58 6.50 13.01
C ILE A 33 15.33 6.22 11.72
N MET A 34 15.19 5.01 11.21
CA MET A 34 15.72 4.63 9.91
C MET A 34 14.57 4.48 8.93
N GLU A 35 14.63 5.24 7.84
CA GLU A 35 13.82 4.97 6.66
C GLU A 35 14.58 3.93 5.84
N TYR A 36 13.97 2.77 5.64
CA TYR A 36 14.49 1.80 4.70
C TYR A 36 13.60 1.83 3.46
N ASP A 37 14.23 2.12 2.33
CA ASP A 37 13.69 1.71 1.06
C ASP A 37 13.93 0.20 0.99
N GLU A 38 12.87 -0.59 1.16
CA GLU A 38 12.83 -1.84 0.38
C GLU A 38 12.71 -1.39 -1.08
N ASP A 39 13.82 -0.97 -1.67
CA ASP A 39 14.02 -0.82 -3.12
C ASP A 39 14.00 -2.21 -3.76
N LYS A 40 12.98 -2.99 -3.41
CA LYS A 40 12.68 -4.25 -4.03
C LYS A 40 11.80 -3.91 -5.21
N ASP A 41 12.49 -3.57 -6.31
CA ASP A 41 11.87 -3.53 -7.61
C ASP A 41 11.29 -4.92 -7.89
N LEU A 42 9.96 -5.04 -7.79
CA LEU A 42 9.24 -6.25 -8.10
C LEU A 42 8.65 -6.21 -9.51
N SER A 43 9.13 -5.31 -10.37
CA SER A 43 8.73 -5.29 -11.78
C SER A 43 8.93 -6.64 -12.47
N ASP A 44 9.96 -7.39 -12.08
CA ASP A 44 10.25 -8.74 -12.58
C ASP A 44 9.58 -9.88 -11.79
N ASP A 45 8.90 -9.59 -10.68
CA ASP A 45 8.16 -10.59 -9.92
C ASP A 45 6.83 -10.92 -10.61
N LYS A 46 6.91 -11.93 -11.50
CA LYS A 46 5.77 -12.40 -12.30
C LYS A 46 4.60 -12.89 -11.47
N GLU A 47 4.86 -13.48 -10.30
CA GLU A 47 3.80 -14.02 -9.44
C GLU A 47 3.02 -12.87 -8.81
N THR A 48 3.73 -11.92 -8.20
CA THR A 48 3.12 -10.73 -7.60
C THR A 48 2.42 -9.85 -8.64
N MET A 49 3.04 -9.65 -9.81
CA MET A 49 2.44 -8.92 -10.93
C MET A 49 1.15 -9.58 -11.43
N SER A 50 1.17 -10.90 -11.62
CA SER A 50 -0.02 -11.66 -12.04
C SER A 50 -1.14 -11.57 -11.01
N PHE A 51 -0.82 -11.71 -9.72
CA PHE A 51 -1.79 -11.56 -8.63
C PHE A 51 -2.47 -10.19 -8.65
N LEU A 52 -1.70 -9.11 -8.76
CA LEU A 52 -2.24 -7.75 -8.74
C LEU A 52 -3.05 -7.41 -10.00
N LEU A 53 -2.63 -7.90 -11.16
CA LEU A 53 -3.40 -7.76 -12.40
C LEU A 53 -4.73 -8.50 -12.31
N ASN A 54 -4.73 -9.74 -11.83
CA ASN A 54 -5.94 -10.54 -11.67
C ASN A 54 -6.89 -9.90 -10.65
N ALA A 55 -6.38 -9.44 -9.50
CA ALA A 55 -7.19 -8.74 -8.51
C ALA A 55 -7.82 -7.47 -9.11
N THR A 56 -7.05 -6.69 -9.87
CA THR A 56 -7.55 -5.48 -10.54
C THR A 56 -8.64 -5.81 -11.56
N ASP A 57 -8.46 -6.87 -12.36
CA ASP A 57 -9.45 -7.34 -13.34
C ASP A 57 -10.74 -7.82 -12.68
N ASP A 58 -10.64 -8.54 -11.57
CA ASP A 58 -11.79 -8.97 -10.78
C ASP A 58 -12.60 -7.76 -10.30
N TYR A 59 -11.97 -6.70 -9.81
CA TYR A 59 -12.68 -5.47 -9.41
C TYR A 59 -13.33 -4.75 -10.58
N LEU A 60 -12.58 -4.55 -11.67
CA LEU A 60 -13.10 -3.89 -12.87
C LEU A 60 -14.30 -4.64 -13.44
N SER A 61 -14.25 -5.97 -13.48
CA SER A 61 -15.34 -6.81 -13.99
C SER A 61 -16.65 -6.65 -13.18
N ARG A 62 -16.55 -6.45 -11.85
CA ARG A 62 -17.70 -6.26 -10.96
C ARG A 62 -18.39 -4.91 -11.14
N ILE A 63 -17.66 -3.90 -11.61
CA ILE A 63 -18.13 -2.51 -11.70
C ILE A 63 -18.34 -2.02 -13.15
N LYS A 64 -17.94 -2.79 -14.17
CA LYS A 64 -17.94 -2.35 -15.58
C LYS A 64 -19.29 -1.85 -16.11
N ASP A 65 -20.40 -2.47 -15.67
CA ASP A 65 -21.76 -2.15 -16.15
C ASP A 65 -22.50 -1.17 -15.22
N ARG A 66 -21.84 -0.69 -14.15
CA ARG A 66 -22.41 0.20 -13.15
C ARG A 66 -22.07 1.64 -13.49
N LEU A 67 -23.05 2.37 -14.05
CA LEU A 67 -22.88 3.77 -14.49
C LEU A 67 -22.36 4.69 -13.38
N GLU A 68 -22.78 4.46 -12.14
CA GLU A 68 -22.34 5.19 -10.95
C GLU A 68 -20.85 4.99 -10.61
N HIS A 69 -20.19 4.00 -11.22
CA HIS A 69 -18.78 3.68 -11.00
C HIS A 69 -17.92 3.90 -12.25
N ARG A 70 -18.43 4.60 -13.27
CA ARG A 70 -17.71 4.82 -14.53
C ARG A 70 -16.33 5.45 -14.34
N ASP A 71 -16.21 6.45 -13.48
CA ASP A 71 -14.93 7.13 -13.21
C ASP A 71 -13.95 6.22 -12.47
N LEU A 72 -14.46 5.41 -11.53
CA LEU A 72 -13.66 4.41 -10.81
C LEU A 72 -13.16 3.31 -11.75
N HIS A 73 -14.01 2.83 -12.67
CA HIS A 73 -13.63 1.86 -13.69
C HIS A 73 -12.53 2.43 -14.62
N LYS A 74 -12.66 3.69 -15.04
CA LYS A 74 -11.62 4.36 -15.83
C LYS A 74 -10.30 4.47 -15.06
N CYS A 75 -10.34 4.89 -13.81
CA CYS A 75 -9.16 4.97 -12.94
C CYS A 75 -8.48 3.61 -12.77
N GLY A 76 -9.25 2.54 -12.55
CA GLY A 76 -8.70 1.19 -12.42
C GLY A 76 -8.04 0.68 -13.72
N LEU A 77 -8.58 1.03 -14.89
CA LEU A 77 -7.92 0.74 -16.17
C LEU A 77 -6.59 1.48 -16.33
N GLU A 78 -6.54 2.76 -15.96
CA GLU A 78 -5.30 3.56 -15.97
C GLU A 78 -4.26 3.00 -15.00
N LEU A 79 -4.67 2.58 -13.81
CA LEU A 79 -3.81 1.92 -12.82
C LEU A 79 -3.26 0.59 -13.34
N LYS A 80 -4.11 -0.23 -13.97
CA LYS A 80 -3.69 -1.48 -14.60
C LYS A 80 -2.63 -1.25 -15.68
N GLU A 81 -2.85 -0.26 -16.55
CA GLU A 81 -1.90 0.08 -17.61
C GLU A 81 -0.56 0.56 -17.03
N ARG A 82 -0.60 1.38 -15.98
CA ARG A 82 0.61 1.81 -15.26
C ARG A 82 1.34 0.63 -14.64
N LEU A 83 0.63 -0.25 -13.93
CA LEU A 83 1.20 -1.46 -13.33
C LEU A 83 1.96 -2.29 -14.37
N ILE A 84 1.36 -2.53 -15.55
CA ILE A 84 2.00 -3.27 -16.65
C ILE A 84 3.26 -2.54 -17.17
N LYS A 85 3.22 -1.22 -17.27
CA LYS A 85 4.34 -0.42 -17.84
C LYS A 85 5.50 -0.22 -16.88
N THR A 86 5.23 -0.02 -15.59
CA THR A 86 6.23 0.42 -14.61
C THR A 86 6.56 -0.63 -13.55
N GLY A 87 5.78 -1.71 -13.45
CA GLY A 87 5.94 -2.68 -12.37
C GLY A 87 5.51 -2.12 -11.01
N ILE A 88 6.04 -2.72 -9.95
CA ILE A 88 5.68 -2.42 -8.55
C ILE A 88 6.92 -1.98 -7.79
N SER A 89 6.78 -0.86 -7.09
CA SER A 89 7.68 -0.44 -6.03
C SER A 89 6.83 -0.34 -4.75
N TRP A 90 7.23 -1.08 -3.71
CA TRP A 90 6.54 -1.01 -2.42
C TRP A 90 6.84 0.30 -1.71
N ALA A 91 5.89 0.77 -0.90
CA ALA A 91 6.06 2.00 -0.12
C ALA A 91 7.14 1.83 0.96
N LYS A 92 7.84 2.94 1.26
CA LYS A 92 8.90 3.03 2.27
C LYS A 92 8.43 2.58 3.66
N GLY A 93 9.26 1.80 4.34
CA GLY A 93 9.06 1.40 5.74
C GLY A 93 9.81 2.32 6.70
N ILE A 94 9.35 2.38 7.96
CA ILE A 94 10.04 3.07 9.05
C ILE A 94 10.41 2.01 10.09
N ALA A 95 11.70 1.84 10.36
CA ALA A 95 12.21 1.07 11.49
C ALA A 95 12.61 2.04 12.60
N VAL A 96 12.27 1.68 13.84
CA VAL A 96 12.68 2.44 15.02
C VAL A 96 13.37 1.52 15.99
N TRP A 97 14.59 1.90 16.38
CA TRP A 97 15.34 1.28 17.46
C TRP A 97 15.40 2.22 18.65
N GLY A 98 15.18 1.68 19.84
CA GLY A 98 15.21 2.45 21.08
C GLY A 98 15.81 1.63 22.22
N GLU A 99 16.74 2.25 22.94
CA GLU A 99 17.30 1.70 24.17
C GLU A 99 16.75 2.43 25.38
N LYS A 100 16.54 1.66 26.45
CA LYS A 100 16.14 2.15 27.77
C LYS A 100 17.26 1.77 28.73
N ALA A 101 17.76 2.75 29.49
CA ALA A 101 18.71 2.51 30.55
C ALA A 101 18.12 1.63 31.68
#